data_AF-A0AAD5UUV8-F1
#
_entry.id   AF-A0AAD5UUV8-F1
#
_cell.length_a   1.000
_cell.length_b   1.000
_cell.length_c   1.000
_cell.angle_alpha   90.00
_cell.angle_beta   90.00
_cell.angle_gamma   90.00
#
_symmetry.space_group_name_H-M   'P 1'
#
loop_
_entity.id
_entity.type
_entity.pdbx_description
1 polymer ?
#
loop_
_entity_poly.entity_id
_entity_poly.type
_entity_poly.pdbx_seq_one_letter_code
_entity_poly.pdbx_strand_id
1 'polypeptide(L)'
;MSSPLLKPETRDLNRGPYQSTGEVLTTAAHKEIAYLKKFGQPLLPFRREKRPSYKYQLQSPSDYIDNLQRYLSITSSLIPGDSALSRFCIRHPDLHPDNIFVSRSPDSGCKIVSLFDWQHTSILPMFILAGIPQRLQNHGDGISESMTLPPRPENLGEMSEAQRANEEYKYSRRLIHYHYVTSTKECNQLHYAAFTDPLYALRGRLYLYGGSPWEGETSELKTVLIEAAKRWEGITGGGVPCPLKFDAEELREMAELDRSLSRTCRGFGILESMCGIGEEGWVLPGDYQKAVAFMKQLQKDWLAGAQSAQERDEITNHWPWDDMDEEMYL
;
A
#
# COMPACT_ATOMS: atom_id res chain seq x y z
N MET A 1 3.11 14.69 -9.34
CA MET A 1 2.42 15.54 -8.36
C MET A 1 3.43 15.93 -7.30
N SER A 2 3.75 17.22 -7.24
CA SER A 2 4.73 17.74 -6.30
C SER A 2 4.19 17.63 -4.87
N SER A 3 4.98 17.02 -3.99
CA SER A 3 4.72 16.99 -2.55
C SER A 3 4.38 18.41 -2.06
N PRO A 4 3.35 18.60 -1.21
CA PRO A 4 2.97 19.93 -0.74
C PRO A 4 4.16 20.55 -0.01
N LEU A 5 4.49 21.78 -0.39
CA LEU A 5 5.50 22.58 0.28
C LEU A 5 5.08 22.78 1.74
N LEU A 6 5.61 21.92 2.61
CA LEU A 6 5.51 22.03 4.07
C LEU A 6 5.76 23.48 4.51
N LYS A 7 4.86 24.00 5.34
CA LYS A 7 4.93 25.34 5.94
C LYS A 7 6.36 25.63 6.48
N PRO A 8 6.85 26.88 6.36
CA PRO A 8 8.25 27.25 6.61
C PRO A 8 8.78 27.00 8.03
N GLU A 9 7.93 26.59 8.98
CA GLU A 9 8.28 26.27 10.38
C GLU A 9 8.80 24.83 10.60
N THR A 10 8.94 24.01 9.55
CA THR A 10 9.35 22.59 9.62
C THR A 10 10.88 22.37 9.52
N ARG A 11 11.68 23.40 9.84
CA ARG A 11 13.15 23.40 9.67
C ARG A 11 13.93 22.54 10.66
N ASP A 12 13.36 22.20 11.81
CA ASP A 12 14.01 21.36 12.84
C ASP A 12 13.65 19.86 12.75
N LEU A 13 12.91 19.45 11.73
CA LEU A 13 12.58 18.04 11.53
C LEU A 13 13.75 17.31 10.85
N ASN A 14 14.24 16.24 11.47
CA ASN A 14 15.25 15.36 10.88
C ASN A 14 14.67 14.72 9.61
N ARG A 15 15.24 15.05 8.45
CA ARG A 15 14.87 14.52 7.13
C ARG A 15 15.93 13.56 6.57
N GLY A 16 16.85 13.13 7.43
CA GLY A 16 18.03 12.37 7.07
C GLY A 16 19.21 13.26 6.62
N PRO A 17 20.30 12.64 6.13
CA PRO A 17 20.45 11.20 5.91
C PRO A 17 20.46 10.42 7.24
N TYR A 18 19.69 9.34 7.30
CA TYR A 18 19.60 8.47 8.48
C TYR A 18 20.91 7.69 8.65
N GLN A 19 21.46 7.68 9.86
CA GLN A 19 22.74 7.03 10.17
C GLN A 19 22.57 5.59 10.67
N SER A 20 21.34 5.19 11.02
CA SER A 20 21.04 3.85 11.53
C SER A 20 19.67 3.34 11.06
N THR A 21 19.49 2.02 11.09
CA THR A 21 18.19 1.37 10.83
C THR A 21 17.13 1.80 11.84
N GLY A 22 17.52 2.04 13.10
CA GLY A 22 16.62 2.55 14.14
C GLY A 22 16.08 3.95 13.82
N GLU A 23 16.93 4.84 13.29
CA GLU A 23 16.47 6.16 12.83
C GLU A 23 15.48 6.07 11.67
N VAL A 24 15.71 5.14 10.72
CA VAL A 24 14.77 4.91 9.60
C VAL A 24 13.38 4.53 10.11
N LEU A 25 13.31 3.63 11.10
CA LEU A 25 12.03 3.16 11.62
C LEU A 25 11.30 4.21 12.46
N THR A 26 12.02 5.07 13.19
CA THR A 26 11.42 5.95 14.20
C THR A 26 11.17 7.38 13.72
N THR A 27 11.99 7.91 12.79
CA THR A 27 11.98 9.35 12.46
C THR A 27 10.66 9.80 11.85
N ALA A 28 10.08 9.01 10.93
CA ALA A 28 8.80 9.36 10.30
C ALA A 28 7.65 9.40 11.32
N ALA A 29 7.58 8.43 12.23
CA ALA A 29 6.59 8.40 13.31
C ALA A 29 6.76 9.58 14.28
N HIS A 30 7.99 9.92 14.67
CA HIS A 30 8.24 11.09 15.52
C HIS A 30 7.82 12.40 14.85
N LYS A 31 8.11 12.55 13.56
CA LYS A 31 7.68 13.70 12.75
C LYS A 31 6.15 13.81 12.73
N GLU A 32 5.47 12.70 12.49
CA GLU A 32 4.01 12.66 12.43
C GLU A 32 3.36 12.97 13.78
N ILE A 33 3.87 12.40 14.88
CA ILE A 33 3.42 12.75 16.23
C ILE A 33 3.61 14.25 16.51
N ALA A 34 4.75 14.82 16.14
CA ALA A 34 5.01 16.25 16.34
C ALA A 34 4.05 17.13 15.52
N TYR A 35 3.76 16.73 14.28
CA TYR A 35 2.79 17.38 13.41
C TYR A 35 1.39 17.36 14.03
N LEU A 36 0.89 16.16 14.37
CA LEU A 36 -0.47 15.99 14.90
C LEU A 36 -0.66 16.65 16.28
N LYS A 37 0.37 16.71 17.12
CA LYS A 37 0.29 17.45 18.39
C LYS A 37 0.16 18.97 18.19
N LYS A 38 0.75 19.52 17.12
CA LYS A 38 0.76 20.97 16.87
C LYS A 38 -0.40 21.43 15.99
N PHE A 39 -0.77 20.61 15.00
CA PHE A 39 -1.70 20.97 13.94
C PHE A 39 -2.85 19.97 13.75
N GLY A 40 -2.82 18.83 14.44
CA GLY A 40 -3.84 17.80 14.31
C GLY A 40 -5.21 18.30 14.73
N GLN A 41 -6.19 18.03 13.88
CA GLN A 41 -7.61 18.31 14.11
C GLN A 41 -8.42 17.06 13.79
N PRO A 42 -9.63 16.88 14.34
CA PRO A 42 -10.46 15.75 13.95
C PRO A 42 -10.82 15.79 12.46
N LEU A 43 -10.63 14.67 11.76
CA LEU A 43 -10.85 14.55 10.31
C LEU A 43 -11.83 13.42 10.00
N LEU A 44 -12.59 13.54 8.93
CA LEU A 44 -13.22 12.37 8.31
C LEU A 44 -12.14 11.59 7.57
N PRO A 45 -12.32 10.28 7.33
CA PRO A 45 -11.47 9.57 6.37
C PRO A 45 -11.42 10.32 5.04
N PHE A 46 -10.20 10.55 4.53
CA PHE A 46 -9.96 11.25 3.27
C PHE A 46 -10.69 10.56 2.12
N ARG A 47 -10.50 9.24 2.00
CA ARG A 47 -11.25 8.38 1.10
C ARG A 47 -12.72 8.33 1.51
N ARG A 48 -13.58 9.05 0.77
CA ARG A 48 -15.00 9.26 1.06
C ARG A 48 -15.80 7.97 1.17
N GLU A 49 -15.49 6.98 0.34
CA GLU A 49 -16.08 5.65 0.38
C GLU A 49 -15.82 4.93 1.70
N LYS A 50 -14.78 5.29 2.47
CA LYS A 50 -14.54 4.69 3.80
C LYS A 50 -15.39 5.33 4.90
N ARG A 51 -15.89 6.56 4.71
CA ARG A 51 -16.67 7.32 5.72
C ARG A 51 -17.90 6.58 6.27
N PRO A 52 -18.68 5.81 5.48
CA PRO A 52 -19.79 5.01 6.02
C PRO A 52 -19.33 3.98 7.07
N SER A 53 -18.14 3.39 6.91
CA SER A 53 -17.58 2.43 7.88
C SER A 53 -17.25 3.09 9.23
N TYR A 54 -17.02 4.41 9.22
CA TYR A 54 -16.84 5.26 10.40
C TYR A 54 -18.12 6.01 10.80
N LYS A 55 -19.28 5.64 10.23
CA LYS A 55 -20.57 6.28 10.50
C LYS A 55 -20.53 7.81 10.28
N TYR A 56 -19.70 8.27 9.34
CA TYR A 56 -19.47 9.69 9.05
C TYR A 56 -19.02 10.51 10.27
N GLN A 57 -18.36 9.87 11.25
CA GLN A 57 -17.83 10.55 12.42
C GLN A 57 -16.41 11.04 12.20
N LEU A 58 -16.09 12.21 12.76
CA LEU A 58 -14.72 12.72 12.80
C LEU A 58 -13.85 11.80 13.67
N GLN A 59 -12.70 11.43 13.15
CA GLN A 59 -11.70 10.61 13.82
C GLN A 59 -10.74 11.52 14.59
N SER A 60 -10.32 11.08 15.78
CA SER A 60 -9.42 11.86 16.64
C SER A 60 -7.95 11.63 16.25
N PRO A 61 -7.13 12.69 16.11
CA PRO A 61 -5.69 12.52 15.90
C PRO A 61 -4.99 11.80 17.06
N SER A 62 -5.54 11.92 18.28
CA SER A 62 -4.99 11.25 19.47
C SER A 62 -4.95 9.73 19.32
N ASP A 63 -5.98 9.13 18.70
CA ASP A 63 -6.05 7.68 18.51
C ASP A 63 -4.93 7.20 17.58
N TYR A 64 -4.57 7.99 16.57
CA TYR A 64 -3.45 7.69 15.69
C TYR A 64 -2.11 7.91 16.39
N ILE A 65 -1.96 8.99 17.18
CA ILE A 65 -0.77 9.24 17.99
C ILE A 65 -0.49 8.06 18.94
N ASP A 66 -1.52 7.50 19.59
CA ASP A 66 -1.37 6.35 20.48
C ASP A 66 -0.89 5.10 19.73
N ASN A 67 -1.40 4.88 18.52
CA ASN A 67 -0.90 3.80 17.65
C ASN A 67 0.54 4.04 17.19
N LEU A 68 0.94 5.27 16.88
CA LEU A 68 2.34 5.61 16.56
C LEU A 68 3.26 5.39 17.77
N GLN A 69 2.82 5.70 18.99
CA GLN A 69 3.58 5.40 20.20
C GLN A 69 3.74 3.89 20.44
N ARG A 70 2.66 3.12 20.22
CA ARG A 70 2.70 1.64 20.22
C ARG A 70 3.72 1.13 19.20
N TYR A 71 3.70 1.65 17.97
CA TYR A 71 4.69 1.34 16.93
C TYR A 71 6.12 1.65 17.38
N LEU A 72 6.37 2.87 17.88
CA LEU A 72 7.69 3.28 18.37
C LEU A 72 8.23 2.33 19.45
N SER A 73 7.36 1.85 20.35
CA SER A 73 7.74 0.93 21.44
C SER A 73 8.29 -0.43 20.96
N ILE A 74 8.01 -0.83 19.71
CA ILE A 74 8.46 -2.11 19.15
C ILE A 74 9.55 -1.98 18.08
N THR A 75 9.89 -0.77 17.63
CA THR A 75 10.78 -0.54 16.48
C THR A 75 12.15 -1.23 16.60
N SER A 76 12.75 -1.25 17.78
CA SER A 76 14.03 -1.93 18.01
C SER A 76 13.96 -3.43 17.75
N SER A 77 12.83 -4.06 18.07
CA SER A 77 12.59 -5.49 17.85
C SER A 77 12.30 -5.82 16.38
N LEU A 78 11.98 -4.82 15.55
CA LEU A 78 11.72 -5.04 14.13
C LEU A 78 13.00 -5.20 13.32
N ILE A 79 14.16 -4.76 13.84
CA ILE A 79 15.44 -4.87 13.16
C ILE A 79 15.85 -6.35 13.12
N PRO A 80 16.12 -6.94 11.93
CA PRO A 80 16.58 -8.33 11.84
C PRO A 80 17.91 -8.53 12.57
N GLY A 81 18.10 -9.70 13.19
CA GLY A 81 19.36 -10.05 13.83
C GLY A 81 20.53 -10.20 12.85
N ASP A 82 20.24 -10.52 11.58
CA ASP A 82 21.27 -10.51 10.53
C ASP A 82 21.59 -9.08 10.09
N SER A 83 22.78 -8.62 10.49
CA SER A 83 23.31 -7.31 10.13
C SER A 83 23.41 -7.05 8.62
N ALA A 84 23.53 -8.10 7.79
CA ALA A 84 23.58 -7.94 6.34
C ALA A 84 22.25 -7.39 5.80
N LEU A 85 21.12 -7.77 6.41
CA LEU A 85 19.79 -7.27 6.05
C LEU A 85 19.57 -5.80 6.44
N SER A 86 20.36 -5.30 7.40
CA SER A 86 20.36 -3.89 7.83
C SER A 86 21.16 -2.98 6.90
N ARG A 87 21.84 -3.53 5.88
CA ARG A 87 22.61 -2.74 4.92
C ARG A 87 21.71 -1.81 4.12
N PHE A 88 22.06 -0.53 4.13
CA PHE A 88 21.40 0.49 3.30
C PHE A 88 21.70 0.25 1.82
N CYS A 89 20.64 0.21 1.03
CA CYS A 89 20.69 0.00 -0.41
C CYS A 89 19.85 1.06 -1.12
N ILE A 90 20.18 1.30 -2.38
CA ILE A 90 19.38 2.12 -3.28
C ILE A 90 18.58 1.19 -4.20
N ARG A 91 17.32 1.54 -4.47
CA ARG A 91 16.47 0.77 -5.37
C ARG A 91 15.58 1.70 -6.16
N HIS A 92 15.38 1.35 -7.43
CA HIS A 92 14.44 2.06 -8.29
C HIS A 92 13.03 2.09 -7.65
N PRO A 93 12.40 3.27 -7.52
CA PRO A 93 11.13 3.42 -6.82
C PRO A 93 9.97 2.81 -7.62
N ASP A 94 10.03 2.90 -8.95
CA ASP A 94 8.97 2.40 -9.84
C ASP A 94 9.54 1.65 -11.05
N LEU A 95 9.98 0.42 -10.84
CA LEU A 95 10.58 -0.37 -11.92
C LEU A 95 9.48 -1.01 -12.79
N HIS A 96 9.15 -0.35 -13.91
CA HIS A 96 8.24 -0.88 -14.94
C HIS A 96 8.85 -0.75 -16.35
N PRO A 97 8.31 -1.46 -17.36
CA PRO A 97 8.89 -1.50 -18.70
C PRO A 97 9.09 -0.12 -19.35
N ASP A 98 8.19 0.84 -19.10
CA ASP A 98 8.32 2.16 -19.71
C ASP A 98 9.48 2.95 -19.10
N ASN A 99 9.94 2.60 -17.88
CA ASN A 99 11.12 3.16 -17.21
C ASN A 99 12.45 2.49 -17.61
N ILE A 100 12.43 1.51 -18.53
CA ILE A 100 13.60 0.72 -18.93
C ILE A 100 13.92 0.95 -20.42
N PHE A 101 15.06 1.57 -20.70
CA PHE A 101 15.56 1.68 -22.06
C PHE A 101 16.34 0.43 -22.45
N VAL A 102 15.99 -0.13 -23.61
CA VAL A 102 16.66 -1.30 -24.18
C VAL A 102 17.23 -0.99 -25.57
N SER A 103 18.48 -1.40 -25.79
CA SER A 103 19.08 -1.45 -27.11
C SER A 103 18.88 -2.84 -27.69
N ARG A 104 18.41 -2.90 -28.94
CA ARG A 104 18.29 -4.16 -29.69
C ARG A 104 19.33 -4.18 -30.80
N SER A 105 20.10 -5.25 -30.85
CA SER A 105 20.99 -5.54 -31.97
C SER A 105 20.69 -6.93 -32.52
N PRO A 106 20.82 -7.18 -33.84
CA PRO A 106 20.62 -8.50 -34.42
C PRO A 106 21.49 -9.58 -33.78
N ASP A 107 22.71 -9.21 -33.32
CA ASP A 107 23.74 -10.17 -32.92
C ASP A 107 23.81 -10.41 -31.40
N SER A 108 23.38 -9.44 -30.59
CA SER A 108 23.51 -9.47 -29.11
C SER A 108 22.17 -9.61 -28.36
N GLY A 109 21.05 -9.68 -29.08
CA GLY A 109 19.72 -9.67 -28.49
C GLY A 109 19.32 -8.32 -27.90
N CYS A 110 18.64 -8.35 -26.74
CA CYS A 110 18.11 -7.18 -26.04
C CYS A 110 18.99 -6.84 -24.83
N LYS A 111 19.56 -5.62 -24.78
CA LYS A 111 20.40 -5.15 -23.67
C LYS A 111 19.78 -3.93 -23.01
N ILE A 112 19.64 -3.95 -21.67
CA ILE A 112 19.24 -2.76 -20.90
C ILE A 112 20.38 -1.73 -20.97
N VAL A 113 20.06 -0.51 -21.41
CA VAL A 113 21.03 0.58 -21.57
C VAL A 113 20.86 1.70 -20.54
N SER A 114 19.65 1.91 -20.03
CA SER A 114 19.39 2.95 -19.03
C SER A 114 18.09 2.68 -18.26
N LEU A 115 18.02 3.23 -17.05
CA LEU A 115 16.82 3.32 -16.20
C LEU A 115 16.58 4.79 -15.88
N PHE A 116 15.34 5.28 -15.99
CA PHE A 116 14.98 6.65 -15.64
C PHE A 116 13.85 6.69 -14.61
N ASP A 117 13.53 7.90 -14.14
CA ASP A 117 12.53 8.15 -13.10
C ASP A 117 12.96 7.74 -11.68
N TRP A 118 14.18 8.16 -11.32
CA TRP A 118 14.74 7.98 -9.97
C TRP A 118 14.26 9.04 -8.95
N GLN A 119 13.31 9.91 -9.30
CA GLN A 119 12.97 11.12 -8.52
C GLN A 119 12.36 10.85 -7.13
N HIS A 120 11.86 9.63 -6.89
CA HIS A 120 11.31 9.19 -5.61
C HIS A 120 12.16 8.10 -4.93
N THR A 121 13.40 7.93 -5.38
CA THR A 121 14.30 6.89 -4.84
C THR A 121 14.60 7.14 -3.37
N SER A 122 14.53 6.08 -2.59
CA SER A 122 14.92 6.08 -1.18
C SER A 122 16.14 5.18 -0.96
N ILE A 123 17.00 5.57 -0.01
CA ILE A 123 18.07 4.72 0.49
C ILE A 123 17.58 4.13 1.81
N LEU A 124 17.26 2.84 1.81
CA LEU A 124 16.66 2.15 2.97
C LEU A 124 17.40 0.85 3.28
N PRO A 125 17.29 0.32 4.51
CA PRO A 125 17.80 -0.99 4.86
C PRO A 125 17.16 -2.09 3.99
N MET A 126 17.94 -3.11 3.61
CA MET A 126 17.46 -4.17 2.71
C MET A 126 16.18 -4.85 3.20
N PHE A 127 16.01 -5.08 4.52
CA PHE A 127 14.81 -5.72 5.06
C PHE A 127 13.51 -4.92 4.89
N ILE A 128 13.61 -3.62 4.62
CA ILE A 128 12.48 -2.75 4.26
C ILE A 128 12.38 -2.58 2.74
N LEU A 129 13.52 -2.45 2.06
CA LEU A 129 13.61 -2.13 0.63
C LEU A 129 13.40 -3.33 -0.32
N ALA A 130 13.60 -4.55 0.19
CA ALA A 130 13.41 -5.78 -0.56
C ALA A 130 11.95 -5.90 -1.06
N GLY A 131 11.72 -6.83 -1.98
CA GLY A 131 10.40 -7.04 -2.59
C GLY A 131 10.45 -7.18 -4.10
N ILE A 132 9.28 -7.36 -4.70
CA ILE A 132 9.09 -7.54 -6.14
C ILE A 132 8.38 -6.28 -6.68
N PRO A 133 8.87 -5.63 -7.75
CA PRO A 133 8.21 -4.46 -8.31
C PRO A 133 6.76 -4.76 -8.69
N GLN A 134 5.85 -3.79 -8.48
CA GLN A 134 4.41 -3.98 -8.65
C GLN A 134 4.02 -4.52 -10.05
N ARG A 135 4.74 -4.14 -11.10
CA ARG A 135 4.46 -4.59 -12.47
C ARG A 135 5.06 -5.96 -12.82
N LEU A 136 5.94 -6.48 -11.95
CA LEU A 136 6.54 -7.81 -12.07
C LEU A 136 5.95 -8.81 -11.06
N GLN A 137 5.14 -8.33 -10.09
CA GLN A 137 4.53 -9.17 -9.07
C GLN A 137 3.17 -9.75 -9.50
N ASN A 138 2.87 -10.93 -8.96
CA ASN A 138 1.62 -11.66 -9.19
C ASN A 138 1.16 -12.32 -7.89
N HIS A 139 1.16 -11.57 -6.79
CA HIS A 139 0.67 -12.04 -5.49
C HIS A 139 -0.83 -12.38 -5.55
N GLY A 140 -1.28 -13.35 -4.74
CA GLY A 140 -2.65 -13.85 -4.75
C GLY A 140 -2.93 -14.89 -5.84
N ASP A 141 -1.92 -15.26 -6.65
CA ASP A 141 -1.98 -16.38 -7.59
C ASP A 141 -1.19 -17.57 -7.03
N GLY A 142 -1.90 -18.67 -6.73
CA GLY A 142 -1.29 -19.84 -6.07
C GLY A 142 -0.15 -20.49 -6.85
N ILE A 143 -0.14 -20.36 -8.19
CA ILE A 143 0.98 -20.86 -9.02
C ILE A 143 2.21 -19.98 -8.80
N SER A 144 2.06 -18.66 -8.81
CA SER A 144 3.15 -17.72 -8.58
C SER A 144 3.71 -17.86 -7.16
N GLU A 145 2.85 -18.05 -6.17
CA GLU A 145 3.23 -18.26 -4.76
C GLU A 145 3.98 -19.59 -4.54
N SER A 146 3.73 -20.60 -5.37
CA SER A 146 4.50 -21.85 -5.34
C SER A 146 5.97 -21.68 -5.75
N MET A 147 6.31 -20.54 -6.39
CA MET A 147 7.63 -20.25 -6.95
C MET A 147 8.14 -21.34 -7.92
N THR A 148 7.23 -22.07 -8.55
CA THR A 148 7.55 -23.07 -9.58
C THR A 148 7.36 -22.49 -10.98
N LEU A 149 8.03 -23.10 -11.97
CA LEU A 149 7.88 -22.69 -13.36
C LEU A 149 6.42 -22.91 -13.77
N PRO A 150 5.69 -21.86 -14.19
CA PRO A 150 4.30 -22.01 -14.54
C PRO A 150 4.15 -22.90 -15.79
N PRO A 151 3.20 -23.86 -15.79
CA PRO A 151 2.94 -24.67 -16.97
C PRO A 151 2.36 -23.81 -18.09
N ARG A 152 2.76 -24.10 -19.33
CA ARG A 152 2.14 -23.48 -20.50
C ARG A 152 0.72 -24.01 -20.66
N PRO A 153 -0.29 -23.18 -20.95
CA PRO A 153 -1.64 -23.68 -21.17
C PRO A 153 -1.68 -24.57 -22.44
N GLU A 154 -2.17 -25.81 -22.29
CA GLU A 154 -2.12 -26.83 -23.36
C GLU A 154 -3.21 -26.64 -24.42
N ASN A 155 -4.34 -26.05 -24.04
CA ASN A 155 -5.55 -25.93 -24.84
C ASN A 155 -5.76 -24.54 -25.49
N LEU A 156 -4.69 -23.76 -25.68
CA LEU A 156 -4.78 -22.40 -26.29
C LEU A 156 -5.39 -22.41 -27.70
N GLY A 157 -5.20 -23.49 -28.46
CA GLY A 157 -5.72 -23.65 -29.82
C GLY A 157 -7.23 -23.85 -29.90
N GLU A 158 -7.87 -24.24 -28.79
CA GLU A 158 -9.30 -24.55 -28.71
C GLU A 158 -10.14 -23.40 -28.12
N MET A 159 -9.46 -22.36 -27.63
CA MET A 159 -10.09 -21.21 -26.97
C MET A 159 -10.58 -20.17 -27.97
N SER A 160 -11.63 -19.43 -27.59
CA SER A 160 -11.96 -18.18 -28.29
C SER A 160 -10.82 -17.16 -28.16
N GLU A 161 -10.76 -16.18 -29.07
CA GLU A 161 -9.70 -15.17 -29.06
C GLU A 161 -9.58 -14.43 -27.72
N ALA A 162 -10.71 -14.05 -27.12
CA ALA A 162 -10.74 -13.37 -25.83
C ALA A 162 -10.25 -14.28 -24.68
N GLN A 163 -10.64 -15.56 -24.69
CA GLN A 163 -10.17 -16.54 -23.69
C GLN A 163 -8.68 -16.79 -23.83
N ARG A 164 -8.19 -16.98 -25.08
CA ARG A 164 -6.78 -17.18 -25.37
C ARG A 164 -5.94 -15.99 -24.90
N ALA A 165 -6.35 -14.77 -25.24
CA ALA A 165 -5.66 -13.55 -24.81
C ALA A 165 -5.58 -13.44 -23.27
N ASN A 166 -6.66 -13.77 -22.56
CA ASN A 166 -6.69 -13.76 -21.11
C ASN A 166 -5.76 -14.82 -20.49
N GLU A 167 -5.75 -16.05 -21.02
CA GLU A 167 -4.87 -17.11 -20.52
C GLU A 167 -3.38 -16.83 -20.84
N GLU A 168 -3.08 -16.30 -22.02
CA GLU A 168 -1.72 -15.84 -22.36
C GLU A 168 -1.25 -14.69 -21.45
N TYR A 169 -2.13 -13.74 -21.14
CA TYR A 169 -1.84 -12.66 -20.19
C TYR A 169 -1.52 -13.19 -18.79
N LYS A 170 -2.37 -14.10 -18.26
CA LYS A 170 -2.13 -14.73 -16.95
C LYS A 170 -0.83 -15.53 -16.95
N TYR A 171 -0.58 -16.32 -17.99
CA TYR A 171 0.65 -17.09 -18.13
C TYR A 171 1.88 -16.17 -18.16
N SER A 172 1.83 -15.09 -18.94
CA SER A 172 2.90 -14.09 -19.01
C SER A 172 3.20 -13.47 -17.65
N ARG A 173 2.16 -13.07 -16.89
CA ARG A 173 2.33 -12.54 -15.52
C ARG A 173 3.01 -13.53 -14.58
N ARG A 174 2.59 -14.79 -14.60
CA ARG A 174 3.21 -15.86 -13.80
C ARG A 174 4.67 -16.07 -14.18
N LEU A 175 4.96 -16.08 -15.49
CA LEU A 175 6.30 -16.33 -16.01
C LEU A 175 7.27 -15.18 -15.65
N ILE A 176 6.82 -13.93 -15.78
CA ILE A 176 7.58 -12.75 -15.39
C ILE A 176 7.89 -12.78 -13.89
N HIS A 177 6.88 -13.07 -13.05
CA HIS A 177 7.06 -13.21 -11.61
C HIS A 177 8.08 -14.30 -11.26
N TYR A 178 7.93 -15.48 -11.86
CA TYR A 178 8.84 -16.62 -11.66
C TYR A 178 10.29 -16.25 -12.03
N HIS A 179 10.51 -15.65 -13.20
CA HIS A 179 11.85 -15.26 -13.64
C HIS A 179 12.46 -14.18 -12.74
N TYR A 180 11.66 -13.22 -12.27
CA TYR A 180 12.16 -12.22 -11.33
C TYR A 180 12.62 -12.86 -10.02
N VAL A 181 11.80 -13.74 -9.43
CA VAL A 181 12.11 -14.40 -8.15
C VAL A 181 13.33 -15.31 -8.28
N THR A 182 13.38 -16.15 -9.31
CA THR A 182 14.50 -17.08 -9.55
C THR A 182 15.80 -16.35 -9.89
N SER A 183 15.76 -15.34 -10.76
CA SER A 183 16.95 -14.53 -11.07
C SER A 183 17.43 -13.75 -9.85
N THR A 184 16.52 -13.26 -8.99
CA THR A 184 16.90 -12.58 -7.75
C THR A 184 17.61 -13.54 -6.79
N LYS A 185 17.13 -14.78 -6.68
CA LYS A 185 17.76 -15.82 -5.87
C LYS A 185 19.21 -16.08 -6.31
N GLU A 186 19.46 -16.11 -7.61
CA GLU A 186 20.79 -16.38 -8.18
C GLU A 186 21.71 -15.16 -8.13
N CYS A 187 21.22 -13.99 -8.54
CA CYS A 187 22.03 -12.79 -8.73
C CYS A 187 22.13 -11.90 -7.48
N ASN A 188 21.18 -11.99 -6.54
CA ASN A 188 21.12 -11.13 -5.36
C ASN A 188 20.53 -11.87 -4.15
N GLN A 189 21.33 -12.79 -3.60
CA GLN A 189 20.94 -13.64 -2.47
C GLN A 189 20.49 -12.84 -1.24
N LEU A 190 21.09 -11.67 -0.98
CA LEU A 190 20.70 -10.82 0.14
C LEU A 190 19.28 -10.25 -0.02
N HIS A 191 18.95 -9.78 -1.21
CA HIS A 191 17.59 -9.31 -1.53
C HIS A 191 16.61 -10.48 -1.46
N TYR A 192 16.96 -11.63 -2.04
CA TYR A 192 16.12 -12.83 -1.94
C TYR A 192 15.82 -13.20 -0.48
N ALA A 193 16.85 -13.34 0.36
CA ALA A 193 16.70 -13.63 1.78
C ALA A 193 15.77 -12.62 2.48
N ALA A 194 15.94 -11.33 2.19
CA ALA A 194 15.16 -10.26 2.79
C ALA A 194 13.65 -10.33 2.48
N PHE A 195 13.23 -10.55 1.23
CA PHE A 195 11.79 -10.60 0.91
C PHE A 195 11.16 -11.98 1.17
N THR A 196 11.96 -13.03 1.28
CA THR A 196 11.49 -14.36 1.71
C THR A 196 11.41 -14.54 3.22
N ASP A 197 11.89 -13.56 3.99
CA ASP A 197 11.75 -13.55 5.45
C ASP A 197 10.24 -13.61 5.82
N PRO A 198 9.81 -14.53 6.70
CA PRO A 198 8.41 -14.63 7.12
C PRO A 198 7.82 -13.35 7.72
N LEU A 199 8.66 -12.46 8.25
CA LEU A 199 8.30 -11.17 8.83
C LEU A 199 8.46 -10.00 7.85
N TYR A 200 8.92 -10.22 6.61
CA TYR A 200 9.11 -9.17 5.59
C TYR A 200 7.84 -8.31 5.42
N ALA A 201 6.71 -8.96 5.13
CA ALA A 201 5.44 -8.25 4.90
C ALA A 201 4.94 -7.52 6.16
N LEU A 202 5.26 -8.03 7.36
CA LEU A 202 4.90 -7.38 8.62
C LEU A 202 5.76 -6.13 8.86
N ARG A 203 7.08 -6.25 8.73
CA ARG A 203 8.03 -5.13 8.89
C ARG A 203 7.78 -4.03 7.87
N GLY A 204 7.55 -4.40 6.61
CA GLY A 204 7.23 -3.46 5.54
C GLY A 204 5.94 -2.68 5.81
N ARG A 205 4.86 -3.35 6.22
CA ARG A 205 3.59 -2.69 6.58
C ARG A 205 3.73 -1.81 7.82
N LEU A 206 4.42 -2.26 8.86
CA LEU A 206 4.68 -1.45 10.06
C LEU A 206 5.46 -0.17 9.72
N TYR A 207 6.50 -0.29 8.91
CA TYR A 207 7.28 0.85 8.44
C TYR A 207 6.44 1.81 7.59
N LEU A 208 5.67 1.28 6.63
CA LEU A 208 4.79 2.06 5.76
C LEU A 208 3.79 2.86 6.59
N TYR A 209 2.94 2.17 7.37
CA TYR A 209 1.86 2.83 8.12
C TYR A 209 2.35 3.61 9.33
N GLY A 210 3.53 3.29 9.88
CA GLY A 210 4.16 4.09 10.93
C GLY A 210 4.79 5.40 10.41
N GLY A 211 4.94 5.55 9.09
CA GLY A 211 5.49 6.73 8.45
C GLY A 211 4.52 7.49 7.54
N SER A 212 3.31 6.96 7.32
CA SER A 212 2.26 7.60 6.52
C SER A 212 1.69 8.85 7.20
N PRO A 213 1.35 9.91 6.44
CA PRO A 213 0.53 11.01 6.94
C PRO A 213 -0.82 10.50 7.43
N TRP A 214 -1.34 11.10 8.50
CA TRP A 214 -2.67 10.75 9.00
C TRP A 214 -3.77 11.48 8.25
N GLU A 215 -4.58 10.71 7.52
CA GLU A 215 -5.66 11.21 6.65
C GLU A 215 -7.06 10.88 7.22
N GLY A 216 -7.19 10.90 8.55
CA GLY A 216 -8.44 10.57 9.24
C GLY A 216 -8.73 9.07 9.33
N GLU A 217 -7.72 8.21 9.19
CA GLU A 217 -7.84 6.75 9.28
C GLU A 217 -6.79 6.16 10.22
N THR A 218 -7.20 5.23 11.10
CA THR A 218 -6.31 4.58 12.10
C THR A 218 -6.24 3.07 11.96
N SER A 219 -7.10 2.49 11.13
CA SER A 219 -7.32 1.05 10.96
C SER A 219 -6.06 0.31 10.52
N GLU A 220 -5.35 0.82 9.50
CA GLU A 220 -4.23 0.11 8.87
C GLU A 220 -3.08 -0.11 9.85
N LEU A 221 -2.63 0.96 10.53
CA LEU A 221 -1.58 0.85 11.54
C LEU A 221 -2.02 -0.03 12.72
N LYS A 222 -3.25 0.16 13.22
CA LYS A 222 -3.77 -0.61 14.37
C LYS A 222 -3.85 -2.11 14.05
N THR A 223 -4.36 -2.48 12.86
CA THR A 223 -4.43 -3.88 12.40
C THR A 223 -3.05 -4.53 12.36
N VAL A 224 -2.05 -3.83 11.80
CA VAL A 224 -0.71 -4.39 11.68
C VAL A 224 0.00 -4.46 13.05
N LEU A 225 -0.28 -3.54 13.97
CA LEU A 225 0.19 -3.62 15.37
C LEU A 225 -0.43 -4.82 16.11
N ILE A 226 -1.72 -5.10 15.91
CA ILE A 226 -2.38 -6.29 16.46
C ILE A 226 -1.73 -7.56 15.90
N GLU A 227 -1.43 -7.60 14.59
CA GLU A 227 -0.70 -8.70 13.98
C GLU A 227 0.71 -8.85 14.59
N ALA A 228 1.42 -7.75 14.82
CA ALA A 228 2.73 -7.75 15.47
C ALA A 228 2.67 -8.31 16.89
N ALA A 229 1.63 -7.95 17.66
CA ALA A 229 1.38 -8.50 18.99
C ALA A 229 1.17 -10.03 18.95
N LYS A 230 0.39 -10.52 18.00
CA LYS A 230 0.14 -11.96 17.81
C LYS A 230 1.39 -12.73 17.40
N ARG A 231 2.27 -12.10 16.63
CA ARG A 231 3.51 -12.70 16.09
C ARG A 231 4.75 -12.34 16.91
N TRP A 232 4.59 -11.78 18.11
CA TRP A 232 5.66 -11.17 18.89
C TRP A 232 6.82 -12.12 19.21
N GLU A 233 6.53 -13.37 19.55
CA GLU A 233 7.56 -14.37 19.82
C GLU A 233 8.43 -14.62 18.58
N GLY A 234 7.83 -14.65 17.39
CA GLY A 234 8.56 -14.77 16.13
C GLY A 234 9.40 -13.53 15.79
N ILE A 235 8.95 -12.34 16.20
CA ILE A 235 9.69 -11.07 16.00
C ILE A 235 10.96 -11.04 16.86
N THR A 236 10.84 -11.46 18.12
CA THR A 236 11.92 -11.35 19.11
C THR A 236 12.81 -12.58 19.21
N GLY A 237 12.39 -13.71 18.65
CA GLY A 237 13.02 -15.00 18.90
C GLY A 237 12.71 -15.58 20.28
N GLY A 238 11.70 -15.03 20.98
CA GLY A 238 11.29 -15.43 22.33
C GLY A 238 12.01 -14.69 23.46
N GLY A 239 11.51 -14.86 24.69
CA GLY A 239 12.15 -14.36 25.91
C GLY A 239 11.90 -12.88 26.26
N VAL A 240 11.32 -12.08 25.35
CA VAL A 240 10.96 -10.68 25.62
C VAL A 240 9.43 -10.52 25.67
N PRO A 241 8.85 -10.00 26.77
CA PRO A 241 7.41 -9.74 26.84
C PRO A 241 6.94 -8.75 25.78
N CYS A 242 5.74 -8.97 25.23
CA CYS A 242 5.15 -8.05 24.26
C CYS A 242 4.73 -6.73 24.97
N PRO A 243 5.21 -5.56 24.52
CA PRO A 243 4.81 -4.29 25.11
C PRO A 243 3.42 -3.85 24.64
N LEU A 244 2.92 -4.42 23.54
CA LEU A 244 1.61 -4.10 22.98
C LEU A 244 0.51 -4.81 23.76
N LYS A 245 -0.43 -4.03 24.27
CA LYS A 245 -1.63 -4.52 24.96
C LYS A 245 -2.85 -3.99 24.24
N PHE A 246 -3.77 -4.89 23.93
CA PHE A 246 -5.07 -4.58 23.37
C PHE A 246 -6.11 -5.26 24.24
N ASP A 247 -7.15 -4.53 24.63
CA ASP A 247 -8.26 -5.14 25.33
C ASP A 247 -9.23 -5.86 24.36
N ALA A 248 -10.15 -6.63 24.91
CA ALA A 248 -11.09 -7.41 24.10
C ALA A 248 -12.06 -6.53 23.29
N GLU A 249 -12.34 -5.32 23.76
CA GLU A 249 -13.22 -4.37 23.08
C GLU A 249 -12.51 -3.77 21.86
N GLU A 250 -11.27 -3.29 22.04
CA GLU A 250 -10.43 -2.78 20.96
C GLU A 250 -10.27 -3.79 19.82
N LEU A 251 -10.10 -5.07 20.16
CA LEU A 251 -9.97 -6.15 19.17
C LEU A 251 -11.29 -6.41 18.43
N ARG A 252 -12.43 -6.32 19.13
CA ARG A 252 -13.76 -6.51 18.54
C ARG A 252 -14.10 -5.36 17.60
N GLU A 253 -13.94 -4.12 18.06
CA GLU A 253 -14.20 -2.92 17.27
C GLU A 253 -13.33 -2.90 16.01
N MET A 254 -12.04 -3.25 16.14
CA MET A 254 -11.15 -3.31 14.97
C MET A 254 -11.58 -4.41 13.99
N ALA A 255 -12.00 -5.58 14.46
CA ALA A 255 -12.48 -6.65 13.58
C ALA A 255 -13.78 -6.29 12.86
N GLU A 256 -14.68 -5.53 13.50
CA GLU A 256 -15.89 -5.02 12.88
C GLU A 256 -15.59 -3.94 11.84
N LEU A 257 -14.71 -2.99 12.18
CA LEU A 257 -14.27 -1.94 11.27
C LEU A 257 -13.57 -2.51 10.04
N ASP A 258 -12.64 -3.46 10.22
CA ASP A 258 -11.93 -4.12 9.12
C ASP A 258 -12.88 -4.85 8.17
N ARG A 259 -13.88 -5.57 8.72
CA ARG A 259 -14.92 -6.24 7.92
C ARG A 259 -15.75 -5.23 7.14
N SER A 260 -16.10 -4.10 7.77
CA SER A 260 -16.85 -3.02 7.13
C SER A 260 -16.06 -2.39 5.98
N LEU A 261 -14.81 -1.98 6.24
CA LEU A 261 -13.91 -1.39 5.26
C LEU A 261 -13.63 -2.33 4.10
N SER A 262 -13.35 -3.60 4.37
CA SER A 262 -13.12 -4.62 3.34
C SER A 262 -14.32 -4.79 2.41
N ARG A 263 -15.54 -4.81 2.96
CA ARG A 263 -16.77 -4.89 2.17
C ARG A 263 -16.95 -3.62 1.32
N THR A 264 -16.72 -2.45 1.90
CA THR A 264 -16.89 -1.17 1.21
C THR A 264 -15.87 -0.99 0.09
N CYS A 265 -14.58 -1.22 0.35
CA CYS A 265 -13.51 -1.12 -0.65
C CYS A 265 -13.73 -2.12 -1.80
N ARG A 266 -14.17 -3.35 -1.49
CA ARG A 266 -14.51 -4.33 -2.53
C ARG A 266 -15.70 -3.88 -3.39
N GLY A 267 -16.75 -3.35 -2.77
CA GLY A 267 -17.90 -2.80 -3.50
C GLY A 267 -17.49 -1.64 -4.41
N PHE A 268 -16.63 -0.76 -3.89
CA PHE A 268 -16.10 0.37 -4.63
C PHE A 268 -15.29 -0.06 -5.86
N GLY A 269 -14.34 -0.98 -5.69
CA GLY A 269 -13.54 -1.49 -6.81
C GLY A 269 -14.37 -2.21 -7.89
N ILE A 270 -15.51 -2.84 -7.53
CA ILE A 270 -16.45 -3.40 -8.52
C ILE A 270 -17.09 -2.28 -9.34
N LEU A 271 -17.52 -1.19 -8.70
CA LEU A 271 -18.14 -0.05 -9.39
C LEU A 271 -17.14 0.63 -10.34
N GLU A 272 -15.90 0.85 -9.88
CA GLU A 272 -14.83 1.40 -10.72
C GLU A 272 -14.58 0.51 -11.94
N SER A 273 -14.47 -0.80 -11.74
CA SER A 273 -14.27 -1.77 -12.83
C SER A 273 -15.43 -1.79 -13.82
N MET A 274 -16.67 -1.63 -13.38
CA MET A 274 -17.84 -1.54 -14.28
C MET A 274 -17.79 -0.30 -15.19
N CYS A 275 -17.15 0.77 -14.71
CA CYS A 275 -17.04 2.04 -15.43
C CYS A 275 -15.77 2.15 -16.28
N GLY A 276 -14.88 1.14 -16.20
CA GLY A 276 -13.55 1.23 -16.79
C GLY A 276 -12.66 2.29 -16.13
N ILE A 277 -12.93 2.62 -14.86
CA ILE A 277 -12.08 3.47 -14.04
C ILE A 277 -10.92 2.61 -13.56
N GLY A 278 -9.72 2.97 -13.96
CA GLY A 278 -8.46 2.37 -13.52
C GLY A 278 -8.01 2.91 -12.17
N GLU A 279 -6.79 2.51 -11.77
CA GLU A 279 -6.13 3.05 -10.58
C GLU A 279 -6.10 4.59 -10.63
N GLU A 280 -6.15 5.25 -9.47
CA GLU A 280 -6.12 6.72 -9.35
C GLU A 280 -7.22 7.47 -10.16
N GLY A 281 -8.33 6.80 -10.48
CA GLY A 281 -9.43 7.41 -11.22
C GLY A 281 -9.18 7.57 -12.72
N TRP A 282 -8.12 6.96 -13.28
CA TRP A 282 -7.81 7.08 -14.70
C TRP A 282 -8.88 6.45 -15.59
N VAL A 283 -9.31 7.17 -16.63
CA VAL A 283 -10.24 6.66 -17.65
C VAL A 283 -9.63 6.90 -19.02
N LEU A 284 -9.88 5.99 -19.97
CA LEU A 284 -9.48 6.19 -21.37
C LEU A 284 -10.13 7.48 -21.91
N PRO A 285 -9.41 8.31 -22.69
CA PRO A 285 -9.94 9.58 -23.18
C PRO A 285 -11.29 9.47 -23.91
N GLY A 286 -11.53 8.36 -24.63
CA GLY A 286 -12.79 8.09 -25.34
C GLY A 286 -13.96 7.67 -24.45
N ASP A 287 -13.71 7.29 -23.20
CA ASP A 287 -14.70 6.77 -22.27
C ASP A 287 -14.99 7.72 -21.09
N TYR A 288 -14.23 8.81 -20.95
CA TYR A 288 -14.42 9.78 -19.87
C TYR A 288 -15.87 10.24 -19.71
N GLN A 289 -16.52 10.67 -20.80
CA GLN A 289 -17.90 11.14 -20.76
C GLN A 289 -18.89 10.03 -20.37
N LYS A 290 -18.61 8.78 -20.76
CA LYS A 290 -19.43 7.62 -20.38
C LYS A 290 -19.28 7.32 -18.89
N ALA A 291 -18.05 7.32 -18.38
CA ALA A 291 -17.77 7.12 -16.96
C ALA A 291 -18.46 8.19 -16.12
N VAL A 292 -18.31 9.48 -16.47
CA VAL A 292 -18.98 10.59 -15.77
C VAL A 292 -20.50 10.44 -15.80
N ALA A 293 -21.09 10.09 -16.96
CA ALA A 293 -22.53 9.88 -17.08
C ALA A 293 -23.01 8.71 -16.20
N PHE A 294 -22.26 7.61 -16.16
CA PHE A 294 -22.54 6.46 -15.31
C PHE A 294 -22.51 6.84 -13.82
N MET A 295 -21.45 7.53 -13.35
CA MET A 295 -21.33 7.92 -11.94
C MET A 295 -22.45 8.86 -11.52
N LYS A 296 -22.82 9.82 -12.38
CA LYS A 296 -23.95 10.72 -12.13
C LYS A 296 -25.29 9.98 -12.08
N GLN A 297 -25.48 8.97 -12.93
CA GLN A 297 -26.69 8.15 -12.88
C GLN A 297 -26.73 7.31 -11.59
N LEU A 298 -25.61 6.71 -11.21
CA LEU A 298 -25.48 5.94 -9.97
C LEU A 298 -25.81 6.79 -8.74
N GLN A 299 -25.29 8.03 -8.68
CA GLN A 299 -25.62 8.98 -7.61
C GLN A 299 -27.12 9.27 -7.53
N LYS A 300 -27.78 9.49 -8.68
CA LYS A 300 -29.24 9.72 -8.74
C LYS A 300 -30.03 8.50 -8.27
N ASP A 301 -29.62 7.31 -8.68
CA ASP A 301 -30.30 6.06 -8.29
C ASP A 301 -30.18 5.84 -6.77
N TRP A 302 -29.02 6.16 -6.18
CA TRP A 302 -28.80 6.10 -4.74
C TRP A 302 -29.64 7.15 -3.99
N LEU A 303 -29.70 8.39 -4.48
CA LEU A 303 -30.55 9.44 -3.91
C LEU A 303 -32.04 9.10 -3.97
N ALA A 304 -32.49 8.47 -5.05
CA ALA A 304 -33.86 8.00 -5.21
C ALA A 304 -34.20 6.84 -4.24
N GLY A 305 -33.22 5.98 -3.96
CA GLY A 305 -33.33 4.88 -3.00
C GLY A 305 -33.19 5.27 -1.52
N ALA A 306 -32.74 6.49 -1.23
CA ALA A 306 -32.50 6.95 0.14
C ALA A 306 -33.80 7.01 0.96
N GLN A 307 -33.78 6.39 2.13
CA GLN A 307 -34.92 6.17 3.01
C GLN A 307 -35.10 7.27 4.05
N SER A 308 -34.08 8.11 4.27
CA SER A 308 -34.11 9.19 5.24
C SER A 308 -33.47 10.47 4.71
N ALA A 309 -33.77 11.60 5.36
CA ALA A 309 -33.09 12.87 5.06
C ALA A 309 -31.58 12.78 5.33
N GLN A 310 -31.20 12.08 6.41
CA GLN A 310 -29.81 11.83 6.75
C GLN A 310 -29.07 11.06 5.63
N GLU A 311 -29.64 9.97 5.11
CA GLU A 311 -29.03 9.22 4.00
C GLU A 311 -28.87 10.08 2.74
N ARG A 312 -29.85 10.96 2.44
CA ARG A 312 -29.75 11.89 1.33
C ARG A 312 -28.62 12.90 1.52
N ASP A 313 -28.46 13.43 2.72
CA ASP A 313 -27.38 14.36 3.05
C ASP A 313 -26.02 13.68 2.99
N GLU A 314 -25.92 12.44 3.47
CA GLU A 314 -24.70 11.62 3.40
C GLU A 314 -24.27 11.37 1.95
N ILE A 315 -25.21 10.95 1.08
CA ILE A 315 -24.92 10.71 -0.35
C ILE A 315 -24.52 12.00 -1.06
N THR A 316 -25.21 13.12 -0.76
CA THR A 316 -24.98 14.41 -1.43
C THR A 316 -23.63 15.02 -1.04
N ASN A 317 -23.26 14.96 0.24
CA ASN A 317 -22.06 15.64 0.75
C ASN A 317 -20.80 14.76 0.74
N HIS A 318 -20.94 13.44 0.64
CA HIS A 318 -19.84 12.49 0.72
C HIS A 318 -19.75 11.57 -0.51
N TRP A 319 -20.24 12.01 -1.67
CA TRP A 319 -20.10 11.25 -2.90
C TRP A 319 -18.62 11.05 -3.25
N PRO A 320 -18.14 9.80 -3.44
CA PRO A 320 -16.69 9.55 -3.51
C PRO A 320 -15.95 10.18 -4.69
N TRP A 321 -16.65 10.44 -5.80
CA TRP A 321 -16.06 10.98 -7.03
C TRP A 321 -16.29 12.48 -7.22
N ASP A 322 -16.90 13.16 -6.24
CA ASP A 322 -17.04 14.61 -6.26
C ASP A 322 -15.77 15.26 -5.71
N ASP A 323 -15.41 16.42 -6.27
CA ASP A 323 -14.30 17.23 -5.77
C ASP A 323 -14.45 17.54 -4.26
N MET A 324 -13.32 17.70 -3.57
CA MET A 324 -13.27 18.07 -2.16
C MET A 324 -12.22 19.16 -1.93
N ASP A 325 -12.49 20.02 -0.96
CA ASP A 325 -11.43 20.82 -0.35
C ASP A 325 -10.52 19.93 0.50
N GLU A 326 -9.27 19.81 0.06
CA GLU A 326 -8.24 19.00 0.71
C GLU A 326 -7.39 19.81 1.70
N GLU A 327 -7.63 21.12 1.88
CA GLU A 327 -6.80 21.99 2.73
C GLU A 327 -6.67 21.45 4.16
N MET A 328 -7.72 20.80 4.68
CA MET A 328 -7.71 20.20 6.02
C MET A 328 -6.88 18.91 6.15
N TYR A 329 -6.44 18.31 5.04
CA TYR A 329 -5.64 17.08 4.96
C TYR A 329 -4.16 17.34 4.58
N LEU A 330 -3.81 18.59 4.25
CA LEU A 330 -2.47 19.02 3.81
C LEU A 330 -1.63 19.66 4.94
#